data_AF-A0A8J3E6W9-F1
#
_entry.id   AF-A0A8J3E6W9-F1
#
_cell.length_a   1.000
_cell.length_b   1.000
_cell.length_c   1.000
_cell.angle_alpha   90.00
_cell.angle_beta   90.00
_cell.angle_gamma   90.00
#
_symmetry.space_group_name_H-M   'P 1'
#
loop_
_entity.id
_entity.type
_entity.pdbx_description
1 polymer ?
#
loop_
_entity_poly.entity_id
_entity_poly.type
_entity_poly.pdbx_seq_one_letter_code
_entity_poly.pdbx_strand_id
1 'polypeptide(L)'
;MEIVRIRAVRSERKAGPDHWSAAETRELLRVFATLRQRAGAEEYAYGLTELGEPQFYVLAPGCEEGCVACISRLRGGRYVLENGRGGIVAEGPLLAALVSGFLKPRARRPLLRVVNAIAGVWTFCTLSGESGGSVISGDDPLTETLLAWMPVLLAAA
;
A
#
# COMPACT_ATOMS: atom_id res chain seq x y z
N MET A 1 -10.71 -29.25 0.94
CA MET A 1 -10.74 -27.78 1.13
C MET A 1 -11.43 -27.21 -0.09
N GLU A 2 -12.72 -26.97 0.04
CA GLU A 2 -13.55 -26.43 -1.04
C GLU A 2 -13.26 -24.93 -1.13
N ILE A 3 -12.65 -24.53 -2.24
CA ILE A 3 -12.49 -23.11 -2.58
C ILE A 3 -13.90 -22.62 -2.89
N VAL A 4 -14.53 -21.99 -1.91
CA VAL A 4 -15.79 -21.26 -2.09
C VAL A 4 -15.48 -20.11 -3.04
N ARG A 5 -15.64 -20.37 -4.34
CA ARG A 5 -15.57 -19.36 -5.39
C ARG A 5 -16.75 -18.42 -5.18
N ILE A 6 -16.51 -17.28 -4.56
CA ILE A 6 -17.50 -16.20 -4.46
C ILE A 6 -17.69 -15.65 -5.87
N ARG A 7 -18.67 -16.22 -6.59
CA ARG A 7 -19.13 -15.75 -7.89
C ARG A 7 -19.64 -14.32 -7.75
N ALA A 8 -18.95 -13.39 -8.41
CA ALA A 8 -19.48 -12.20 -9.06
C ALA A 8 -20.80 -11.64 -8.48
N VAL A 9 -20.71 -10.81 -7.45
CA VAL A 9 -21.83 -9.93 -7.07
C VAL A 9 -21.76 -8.66 -7.92
N ARG A 10 -22.02 -8.80 -9.22
CA ARG A 10 -22.16 -7.65 -10.15
C ARG A 10 -23.62 -7.30 -10.44
N SER A 11 -24.63 -8.06 -9.99
CA SER A 11 -25.99 -7.87 -10.52
C SER A 11 -27.14 -7.51 -9.56
N GLU A 12 -27.02 -7.52 -8.22
CA GLU A 12 -28.25 -7.36 -7.38
C GLU A 12 -28.18 -6.49 -6.12
N ARG A 13 -27.10 -5.75 -5.83
CA ARG A 13 -27.04 -4.93 -4.60
C ARG A 13 -27.32 -3.45 -4.88
N LYS A 14 -28.56 -3.09 -5.23
CA LYS A 14 -28.99 -1.68 -5.33
C LYS A 14 -29.21 -1.08 -3.94
N ALA A 15 -28.13 -0.78 -3.22
CA ALA A 15 -28.19 0.28 -2.22
C ALA A 15 -28.03 1.61 -2.95
N GLY A 16 -28.94 2.55 -2.72
CA GLY A 16 -28.80 3.91 -3.20
C GLY A 16 -27.83 4.73 -2.33
N PRO A 17 -27.43 5.93 -2.78
CA PRO A 17 -26.73 6.89 -1.95
C PRO A 17 -27.53 7.26 -0.68
N ASP A 18 -28.84 7.04 -0.67
CA ASP A 18 -29.77 7.35 0.43
C ASP A 18 -29.47 6.62 1.74
N HIS A 19 -28.69 5.53 1.69
CA HIS A 19 -28.22 4.84 2.90
C HIS A 19 -27.11 5.61 3.63
N TRP A 20 -26.51 6.61 2.98
CA TRP A 20 -25.41 7.41 3.50
C TRP A 20 -25.88 8.86 3.71
N SER A 21 -25.49 9.46 4.83
CA SER A 21 -25.71 10.90 5.02
C SER A 21 -24.86 11.70 4.03
N ALA A 22 -25.26 12.94 3.76
CA ALA A 22 -24.52 13.83 2.86
C ALA A 22 -23.06 14.04 3.29
N ALA A 23 -22.79 14.04 4.61
CA ALA A 23 -21.44 14.13 5.15
C ALA A 23 -20.61 12.87 4.86
N GLU A 24 -21.20 11.69 5.04
CA GLU A 24 -20.53 10.42 4.72
C GLU A 24 -20.24 10.29 3.24
N THR A 25 -21.22 10.58 2.38
CA THR A 25 -21.06 10.55 0.92
C THR A 25 -19.90 11.44 0.47
N ARG A 26 -19.75 12.62 1.06
CA ARG A 26 -18.62 13.51 0.76
C ARG A 26 -17.28 12.83 1.07
N GLU A 27 -17.15 12.17 2.22
CA GLU A 27 -15.91 11.48 2.60
C GLU A 27 -15.65 10.24 1.71
N LEU A 28 -16.68 9.48 1.36
CA LEU A 28 -16.56 8.36 0.41
C LEU A 28 -16.06 8.82 -0.96
N LEU A 29 -16.60 9.92 -1.48
CA LEU A 29 -16.15 10.49 -2.75
C LEU A 29 -14.72 11.05 -2.68
N ARG A 30 -14.25 11.52 -1.51
CA ARG A 30 -12.84 11.90 -1.32
C ARG A 30 -11.91 10.69 -1.41
N VAL A 31 -12.33 9.54 -0.89
CA VAL A 31 -11.59 8.27 -1.04
C VAL A 31 -11.51 7.90 -2.51
N PHE A 32 -12.64 7.89 -3.22
CA PHE A 32 -12.68 7.60 -4.65
C PHE A 32 -11.78 8.54 -5.46
N ALA A 33 -11.90 9.85 -5.27
CA ALA A 33 -11.09 10.84 -5.98
C ALA A 33 -9.59 10.62 -5.77
N THR A 34 -9.18 10.25 -4.55
CA THR A 34 -7.78 9.98 -4.25
C THR A 34 -7.30 8.67 -4.87
N LEU A 35 -8.12 7.61 -4.80
CA LEU A 35 -7.77 6.32 -5.40
C LEU A 35 -7.77 6.37 -6.92
N ARG A 36 -8.58 7.22 -7.53
CA ARG A 36 -8.52 7.50 -8.96
C ARG A 36 -7.16 8.06 -9.37
N GLN A 37 -6.60 8.96 -8.55
CA GLN A 37 -5.28 9.55 -8.80
C GLN A 37 -4.12 8.59 -8.48
N ARG A 38 -4.26 7.77 -7.43
CA ARG A 38 -3.14 6.97 -6.89
C ARG A 38 -3.10 5.51 -7.34
N ALA A 39 -4.25 4.94 -7.68
CA ALA A 39 -4.43 3.50 -7.85
C ALA A 39 -5.27 3.14 -9.09
N GLY A 40 -5.54 4.10 -9.98
CA GLY A 40 -6.27 3.84 -11.23
C GLY A 40 -7.73 3.45 -11.02
N ALA A 41 -8.36 3.88 -9.92
CA ALA A 41 -9.79 3.67 -9.75
C ALA A 41 -10.59 4.47 -10.80
N GLU A 42 -11.57 3.83 -11.43
CA GLU A 42 -12.37 4.42 -12.51
C GLU A 42 -13.81 4.64 -12.10
N GLU A 43 -14.36 3.71 -11.32
CA GLU A 43 -15.76 3.69 -10.93
C GLU A 43 -15.89 3.50 -9.41
N TYR A 44 -17.08 3.80 -8.91
CA TYR A 44 -17.49 3.43 -7.56
C TYR A 44 -18.91 2.90 -7.58
N ALA A 45 -19.24 2.08 -6.60
CA ALA A 45 -20.58 1.52 -6.44
C ALA A 45 -21.01 1.54 -4.98
N TYR A 46 -22.32 1.58 -4.77
CA TYR A 46 -22.93 1.34 -3.47
C TYR A 46 -23.52 -0.07 -3.45
N GLY A 47 -23.52 -0.70 -2.29
CA GLY A 47 -24.18 -1.98 -2.06
C GLY A 47 -24.39 -2.23 -0.58
N LEU A 48 -24.65 -3.48 -0.25
CA LEU A 48 -24.87 -3.94 1.11
C LEU A 48 -23.95 -5.12 1.43
N THR A 49 -23.54 -5.28 2.69
CA THR A 49 -22.94 -6.52 3.19
C THR A 49 -23.99 -7.64 3.25
N GLU A 50 -23.57 -8.87 3.52
CA GLU A 50 -24.48 -10.01 3.74
C GLU A 50 -25.45 -9.78 4.91
N LEU A 51 -25.06 -8.92 5.86
CA LEU A 51 -25.87 -8.53 7.01
C LEU A 51 -26.79 -7.33 6.74
N GLY A 52 -26.84 -6.86 5.48
CA GLY A 52 -27.63 -5.71 5.05
C GLY A 52 -27.03 -4.36 5.44
N GLU A 53 -25.73 -4.29 5.73
CA GLU A 53 -25.07 -3.06 6.14
C GLU A 53 -24.58 -2.26 4.93
N PRO A 54 -24.68 -0.92 4.92
CA PRO A 54 -24.20 -0.12 3.79
C PRO A 54 -22.72 -0.35 3.49
N GLN A 55 -22.41 -0.62 2.22
CA GLN A 55 -21.06 -0.81 1.72
C GLN A 55 -20.80 0.07 0.48
N PHE A 56 -19.61 0.66 0.40
CA PHE A 56 -19.14 1.48 -0.70
C PHE A 56 -17.91 0.84 -1.32
N TYR A 57 -17.90 0.67 -2.64
CA TYR A 57 -16.86 -0.01 -3.39
C TYR A 57 -16.17 0.99 -4.32
N VAL A 58 -14.84 0.95 -4.37
CA VAL A 58 -14.04 1.66 -5.36
C VAL A 58 -13.50 0.65 -6.35
N LEU A 59 -13.74 0.83 -7.65
CA LEU A 59 -13.50 -0.17 -8.69
C LEU A 59 -12.41 0.30 -9.66
N ALA A 60 -11.60 -0.64 -10.16
CA ALA A 60 -10.59 -0.40 -11.19
C ALA A 60 -10.64 -1.50 -12.28
N PRO A 61 -10.17 -1.21 -13.51
CA PRO A 61 -10.08 -2.19 -14.58
C PRO A 61 -9.30 -3.44 -14.17
N GLY A 62 -9.77 -4.61 -14.60
CA GLY A 62 -9.06 -5.87 -14.35
C GLY A 62 -9.12 -6.38 -12.91
N CYS A 63 -9.87 -5.73 -12.01
CA CYS A 63 -10.18 -6.30 -10.71
C CYS A 63 -11.21 -7.43 -10.86
N GLU A 64 -10.72 -8.65 -11.18
CA GLU A 64 -11.56 -9.86 -11.21
C GLU A 64 -12.22 -10.13 -9.84
N GLU A 65 -11.63 -9.64 -8.75
CA GLU A 65 -12.03 -9.87 -7.36
C GLU A 65 -12.69 -8.66 -6.64
N GLY A 66 -13.21 -7.66 -7.36
CA GLY A 66 -14.37 -6.90 -6.87
C GLY A 66 -14.20 -5.51 -6.24
N CYS A 67 -13.01 -5.03 -5.85
CA CYS A 67 -12.76 -3.59 -5.56
C CYS A 67 -11.25 -3.30 -5.38
N VAL A 68 -10.83 -2.05 -5.51
CA VAL A 68 -9.52 -1.53 -5.03
C VAL A 68 -9.57 -1.30 -3.52
N ALA A 69 -10.69 -0.77 -3.05
CA ALA A 69 -10.99 -0.53 -1.66
C ALA A 69 -12.49 -0.60 -1.43
N CYS A 70 -12.87 -1.01 -0.23
CA CYS A 70 -14.24 -1.20 0.18
C CYS A 70 -14.44 -0.56 1.56
N ILE A 71 -15.53 0.19 1.77
CA ILE A 71 -15.87 0.83 3.05
C ILE A 71 -17.23 0.33 3.50
N SER A 72 -17.30 -0.24 4.69
CA SER A 72 -18.52 -0.79 5.28
C SER A 72 -18.92 0.00 6.52
N ARG A 73 -20.19 0.39 6.64
CA ARG A 73 -20.73 0.97 7.88
C ARG A 73 -21.46 -0.10 8.68
N LEU A 74 -20.77 -0.65 9.67
CA LEU A 74 -21.28 -1.73 10.52
C LEU A 74 -22.36 -1.24 11.48
N ARG A 75 -23.21 -2.17 11.91
CA ARG A 75 -24.14 -1.95 13.02
C ARG A 75 -23.37 -1.47 14.26
N GLY A 76 -23.90 -0.45 14.93
CA GLY A 76 -23.22 0.25 16.03
C GLY A 76 -22.36 1.44 15.61
N GLY A 77 -22.45 1.89 14.34
CA GLY A 77 -21.87 3.16 13.90
C GLY A 77 -20.35 3.13 13.72
N ARG A 78 -19.78 1.93 13.50
CA ARG A 78 -18.36 1.76 13.17
C ARG A 78 -18.18 1.64 11.67
N TYR A 79 -17.05 2.14 11.18
CA TYR A 79 -16.65 2.07 9.79
C TYR A 79 -15.43 1.17 9.68
N VAL A 80 -15.45 0.29 8.70
CA VAL A 80 -14.32 -0.57 8.33
C VAL A 80 -13.92 -0.22 6.92
N LEU A 81 -12.62 -0.02 6.70
CA LEU A 81 -12.01 0.11 5.37
C LEU A 81 -11.21 -1.13 5.09
N GLU A 82 -11.52 -1.76 3.97
CA GLU A 82 -10.91 -2.98 3.47
C GLU A 82 -10.17 -2.67 2.16
N ASN A 83 -9.07 -3.37 1.93
CA ASN A 83 -8.41 -3.38 0.63
C ASN A 83 -9.12 -4.35 -0.33
N GLY A 84 -8.75 -4.27 -1.61
CA GLY A 84 -9.27 -5.16 -2.65
C GLY A 84 -9.00 -6.66 -2.50
N ARG A 85 -8.31 -7.09 -1.42
CA ARG A 85 -8.02 -8.49 -1.10
C ARG A 85 -8.77 -8.95 0.15
N GLY A 86 -9.73 -8.17 0.65
CA GLY A 86 -10.48 -8.44 1.88
C GLY A 86 -9.71 -8.20 3.18
N GLY A 87 -8.54 -7.55 3.12
CA GLY A 87 -7.77 -7.20 4.30
C GLY A 87 -8.21 -5.87 4.91
N ILE A 88 -8.43 -5.83 6.22
CA ILE A 88 -8.78 -4.59 6.95
C ILE A 88 -7.57 -3.66 6.98
N VAL A 89 -7.75 -2.45 6.45
CA VAL A 89 -6.74 -1.36 6.44
C VAL A 89 -6.91 -0.45 7.64
N ALA A 90 -8.15 -0.15 8.01
CA ALA A 90 -8.46 0.69 9.16
C ALA A 90 -9.89 0.44 9.65
N GLU A 91 -10.14 0.71 10.93
CA GLU A 91 -11.45 0.67 11.56
C GLU A 91 -11.60 1.85 12.52
N GLY A 92 -12.80 2.41 12.64
CA GLY A 92 -13.06 3.41 13.66
C GLY A 92 -14.51 3.91 13.71
N PRO A 93 -14.87 4.70 14.74
CA PRO A 93 -16.23 5.23 14.91
C PRO A 93 -16.53 6.44 14.01
N LEU A 94 -15.52 7.05 13.39
CA LEU A 94 -15.65 8.27 12.59
C LEU A 94 -15.07 8.06 11.20
N LEU A 95 -15.94 8.07 10.18
CA LEU A 95 -15.54 7.91 8.79
C LEU A 95 -14.49 8.95 8.35
N ALA A 96 -14.70 10.22 8.70
CA ALA A 96 -13.76 11.30 8.33
C ALA A 96 -12.34 11.10 8.90
N ALA A 97 -12.23 10.55 10.13
CA ALA A 97 -10.94 10.24 10.74
C ALA A 97 -10.25 9.07 10.02
N LEU A 98 -11.03 8.04 9.68
CA LEU A 98 -10.57 6.89 8.92
C LEU A 98 -10.05 7.34 7.54
N VAL A 99 -10.86 8.10 6.80
CA VAL A 99 -10.51 8.63 5.47
C VAL A 99 -9.26 9.50 5.59
N SER A 100 -9.21 10.44 6.53
CA SER A 100 -8.03 11.28 6.72
C SER A 100 -6.76 10.47 7.00
N GLY A 101 -6.85 9.40 7.80
CA GLY A 101 -5.74 8.47 8.05
C GLY A 101 -5.30 7.72 6.79
N PHE A 102 -6.25 7.25 6.00
CA PHE A 102 -5.99 6.53 4.74
C PHE A 102 -5.39 7.44 3.65
N LEU A 103 -5.84 8.68 3.56
CA LEU A 103 -5.39 9.64 2.55
C LEU A 103 -4.00 10.20 2.85
N LYS A 104 -3.56 10.18 4.11
CA LYS A 104 -2.22 10.64 4.50
C LYS A 104 -1.15 9.89 3.69
N PRO A 105 -0.23 10.61 3.02
CA PRO A 105 0.94 9.97 2.43
C PRO A 105 1.64 9.18 3.53
N ARG A 106 1.79 7.87 3.35
CA ARG A 106 2.64 7.09 4.25
C ARG A 106 4.04 7.62 4.04
N ALA A 107 4.54 8.41 5.00
CA ALA A 107 5.88 8.95 4.94
C ALA A 107 6.82 7.79 4.63
N ARG A 108 7.51 7.85 3.49
CA ARG A 108 8.60 6.93 3.20
C ARG A 108 9.55 7.10 4.38
N ARG A 109 9.62 6.10 5.27
CA ARG A 109 10.65 6.10 6.32
C ARG A 109 11.95 6.29 5.55
N PRO A 110 12.70 7.38 5.76
CA PRO A 110 13.90 7.60 4.98
C PRO A 110 14.80 6.38 5.18
N LEU A 111 15.34 5.87 4.06
CA LEU A 111 16.27 4.74 3.95
C LEU A 111 17.58 4.93 4.77
N LEU A 112 17.64 5.94 5.64
CA LEU A 112 18.75 6.24 6.54
C LEU A 112 19.08 5.11 7.53
N ARG A 113 18.21 4.11 7.70
CA ARG A 113 18.57 2.88 8.45
C ARG A 113 19.37 1.86 7.64
N VAL A 114 19.35 1.91 6.31
CA VAL A 114 20.16 1.02 5.46
C VAL A 114 21.54 1.62 5.21
N VAL A 115 21.66 2.95 5.10
CA VAL A 115 22.97 3.62 4.92
C VAL A 115 23.89 3.44 6.14
N ASN A 116 23.36 3.46 7.37
CA ASN A 116 24.15 3.16 8.56
C ASN A 116 24.59 1.69 8.67
N ALA A 117 23.89 0.76 8.01
CA ALA A 117 24.32 -0.64 7.98
C ALA A 117 25.50 -0.87 7.02
N ILE A 118 25.60 -0.09 5.94
CA ILE A 118 26.71 -0.19 4.98
C ILE A 118 27.94 0.57 5.49
N ALA A 119 27.75 1.74 6.12
CA ALA A 119 28.86 2.48 6.74
C ALA A 119 29.53 1.69 7.88
N GLY A 120 28.75 0.95 8.68
CA GLY A 120 29.29 0.10 9.75
C GLY A 120 30.16 -1.06 9.25
N VAL A 121 29.88 -1.62 8.06
CA VAL A 121 30.70 -2.69 7.46
C VAL A 121 32.02 -2.14 6.92
N TRP A 122 32.02 -0.93 6.36
CA TRP A 122 33.25 -0.33 5.82
C TRP A 122 34.23 0.10 6.92
N THR A 123 33.73 0.63 8.05
CA THR A 123 34.58 0.96 9.20
C THR A 123 35.18 -0.28 9.87
N PHE A 124 34.51 -1.44 9.84
CA PHE A 124 35.06 -2.68 10.40
C PHE A 124 36.17 -3.29 9.52
N CYS A 125 36.03 -3.24 8.19
CA CYS A 125 37.06 -3.76 7.27
C CYS A 125 38.30 -2.86 7.16
N THR A 126 38.20 -1.56 7.45
CA THR A 126 39.34 -0.63 7.37
C THR A 126 40.17 -0.55 8.65
N LEU A 127 39.63 -0.96 9.81
CA LEU A 127 40.35 -0.97 11.09
C LEU A 127 41.02 -2.30 11.43
N SER A 128 40.78 -3.37 10.66
CA SER A 128 41.40 -4.70 10.90
C SER A 128 42.63 -4.97 10.01
N GLY A 129 43.29 -3.92 9.54
CA GLY A 129 44.55 -4.02 8.80
C GLY A 129 45.77 -4.05 9.74
N GLU A 130 46.19 -5.25 10.16
CA GLU A 130 47.56 -5.68 10.49
C GLU A 130 47.42 -7.11 11.06
N SER A 131 48.03 -8.19 10.57
CA SER A 131 49.29 -8.35 9.86
C SER A 131 49.40 -9.82 9.40
N GLY A 132 50.03 -10.08 8.24
CA GLY A 132 50.44 -11.43 7.84
C GLY A 132 50.22 -11.70 6.35
N GLY A 133 51.28 -11.53 5.56
CA GLY A 133 51.23 -11.55 4.10
C GLY A 133 51.08 -12.94 3.46
N SER A 134 50.66 -12.95 2.20
CA SER A 134 51.25 -13.76 1.13
C SER A 134 50.63 -13.40 -0.24
N VAL A 135 51.51 -12.96 -1.14
CA VAL A 135 51.58 -13.22 -2.59
C VAL A 135 50.28 -13.22 -3.44
N ILE A 136 50.28 -12.21 -4.32
CA ILE A 136 49.50 -11.90 -5.54
C ILE A 136 49.14 -13.10 -6.44
N SER A 137 47.89 -13.16 -6.91
CA SER A 137 47.47 -13.55 -8.27
C SER A 137 46.02 -13.06 -8.43
N GLY A 138 45.72 -12.02 -9.21
CA GLY A 138 45.54 -12.13 -10.65
C GLY A 138 44.10 -12.62 -10.93
N ASP A 139 43.23 -11.72 -11.39
CA ASP A 139 41.85 -11.94 -11.87
C ASP A 139 40.70 -12.04 -10.84
N ASP A 140 40.25 -10.89 -10.32
CA ASP A 140 38.95 -10.78 -9.64
C ASP A 140 38.02 -9.78 -10.40
N PRO A 141 36.98 -10.25 -11.12
CA PRO A 141 36.10 -9.41 -11.95
C PRO A 141 35.18 -8.47 -11.14
N LEU A 142 35.22 -8.58 -9.81
CA LEU A 142 34.36 -7.81 -8.90
C LEU A 142 34.94 -6.42 -8.59
N THR A 143 36.26 -6.23 -8.68
CA THR A 143 36.92 -4.94 -8.41
C THR A 143 36.78 -3.94 -9.56
N GLU A 144 36.81 -4.38 -10.81
CA GLU A 144 36.58 -3.48 -11.96
C GLU A 144 35.11 -3.04 -12.07
N THR A 145 34.17 -3.94 -11.73
CA THR A 145 32.74 -3.61 -11.77
C THR A 145 32.37 -2.58 -10.72
N LEU A 146 33.04 -2.51 -9.57
CA LEU A 146 32.74 -1.51 -8.54
C LEU A 146 33.30 -0.11 -8.87
N LEU A 147 34.44 -0.03 -9.54
CA LEU A 147 35.03 1.25 -9.97
C LEU A 147 34.25 1.90 -11.12
N ALA A 148 33.64 1.10 -12.01
CA ALA A 148 32.88 1.60 -13.16
C ALA A 148 31.59 2.35 -12.78
N TRP A 149 31.01 2.10 -11.60
CA TRP A 149 29.74 2.71 -11.17
C TRP A 149 29.91 3.87 -10.16
N MET A 150 31.13 4.13 -9.69
CA MET A 150 31.41 5.24 -8.77
C MET A 150 30.96 6.63 -9.28
N PRO A 151 31.11 6.99 -10.57
CA PRO A 151 30.68 8.31 -11.05
C PRO A 151 29.15 8.45 -11.08
N VAL A 152 28.43 7.35 -11.29
CA VAL A 152 26.96 7.32 -11.37
C VAL A 152 26.34 7.47 -9.98
N LEU A 153 27.00 6.96 -8.95
CA LEU A 153 26.55 7.07 -7.55
C LEU A 153 26.86 8.43 -6.93
N LEU A 154 27.92 9.12 -7.36
CA LEU A 154 28.25 10.46 -6.86
C LEU A 154 27.37 11.58 -7.45
N ALA A 155 26.80 11.37 -8.63
CA ALA A 155 25.95 12.37 -9.30
C ALA A 155 24.46 12.32 -8.88
N ALA A 156 24.07 11.35 -8.04
CA ALA A 156 22.70 11.16 -7.58
C ALA A 156 22.47 11.57 -6.11
N ALA A 157 23.44 12.26 -5.50
CA ALA A 157 23.38 12.80 -4.13
C ALA A 157 23.19 14.31 -4.12
#